data_AF-A0A6V7JFQ7-F1
#
_entry.id   AF-A0A6V7JFQ7-F1
#
_cell.length_a   1.000
_cell.length_b   1.000
_cell.length_c   1.000
_cell.angle_alpha   90.00
_cell.angle_beta   90.00
_cell.angle_gamma   90.00
#
_symmetry.space_group_name_H-M   'P 1'
#
loop_
_entity.id
_entity.type
_entity.pdbx_description
1 polymer ?
#
loop_
_entity_poly.entity_id
_entity_poly.type
_entity_poly.pdbx_seq_one_letter_code
_entity_poly.pdbx_strand_id
1 'polypeptide(L)' 'QGQTKGPDPMMGDEAPRIFGKEMTEEERKELLTKAYERLKSTFENAIKPDGGEKSPARTCRELFASYPDKPS' A
#
# COMPACT_ATOMS: atom_id res chain seq x y z
N GLN A 1 5.61 16.62 -45.85
CA GLN A 1 6.57 15.99 -44.93
C GLN A 1 6.00 16.18 -43.53
N GLY A 2 5.44 15.11 -42.95
CA GLY A 2 4.60 15.18 -41.75
C GLY A 2 5.44 15.13 -40.48
N GLN A 3 5.30 16.15 -39.62
CA GLN A 3 5.80 16.07 -38.26
C GLN A 3 4.95 15.07 -37.49
N THR A 4 5.57 14.01 -37.00
CA THR A 4 4.94 13.03 -36.11
C THR A 4 4.61 13.71 -34.80
N LYS A 5 3.32 14.00 -34.60
CA LYS A 5 2.78 14.54 -33.35
C LYS A 5 2.62 13.38 -32.36
N GLY A 6 3.72 12.99 -31.73
CA GLY A 6 3.78 11.93 -30.73
C GLY A 6 4.97 12.16 -29.80
N PRO A 7 4.94 11.60 -28.58
CA PRO A 7 6.09 11.65 -27.69
C PRO A 7 7.31 11.02 -28.39
N ASP A 8 8.49 11.63 -28.17
CA ASP A 8 9.76 11.18 -28.73
C ASP A 8 9.99 9.70 -28.39
N PRO A 9 10.27 8.79 -29.35
CA PRO A 9 10.53 7.38 -29.06
C PRO A 9 11.70 7.14 -28.08
N MET A 10 12.60 8.11 -27.90
CA MET A 10 13.68 8.06 -26.91
C MET A 10 13.25 8.47 -25.50
N MET A 11 12.12 9.18 -25.36
CA MET A 11 11.47 9.35 -24.06
C MET A 11 10.71 8.07 -23.76
N GLY A 12 11.27 7.24 -22.87
CA GLY A 12 10.58 6.04 -22.38
C GLY A 12 9.21 6.36 -21.78
N ASP A 13 8.40 5.32 -21.57
CA ASP A 13 7.01 5.39 -21.07
C ASP A 13 6.86 5.99 -19.65
N GLU A 14 7.96 6.45 -19.05
CA GLU A 14 7.96 6.99 -17.69
C GLU A 14 7.74 8.50 -17.72
N ALA A 15 6.65 8.95 -17.09
CA ALA A 15 6.33 10.36 -16.98
C ALA A 15 7.49 11.15 -16.34
N PRO A 16 7.92 12.29 -16.94
CA PRO A 16 8.97 13.13 -16.36
C PRO A 16 8.56 13.53 -14.94
N ARG A 17 9.32 13.12 -13.92
CA ARG A 17 9.04 13.50 -12.54
C ARG A 17 9.46 14.96 -12.35
N ILE A 18 8.52 15.88 -12.56
CA ILE A 18 8.72 17.34 -12.45
C ILE A 18 9.14 17.74 -11.01
N PHE A 19 8.88 16.90 -10.00
CA PHE A 19 9.17 17.16 -8.58
C PHE A 19 9.74 15.95 -7.83
N GLY A 20 10.88 15.40 -8.27
CA GLY A 20 11.54 14.32 -7.54
C GLY A 20 13.05 14.36 -7.65
N LYS A 21 13.74 14.30 -6.50
CA LYS A 21 15.14 13.85 -6.45
C LYS A 21 15.21 12.51 -7.17
N GLU A 22 16.24 12.28 -7.98
CA GLU A 22 16.49 10.95 -8.52
C GLU A 22 16.58 9.97 -7.35
N MET A 23 15.61 9.08 -7.27
CA MET A 23 15.51 8.06 -6.23
C MET A 23 16.27 6.85 -6.74
N THR A 24 17.17 6.30 -5.93
CA THR A 24 17.87 5.08 -6.35
C THR A 24 16.87 3.91 -6.43
N GLU A 25 17.21 2.87 -7.17
CA GLU A 25 16.37 1.67 -7.25
C GLU A 25 16.17 1.01 -5.88
N GLU A 26 17.15 1.11 -4.98
CA GLU A 26 17.05 0.65 -3.60
C GLU A 26 16.01 1.45 -2.81
N GLU A 27 16.07 2.79 -2.87
CA GLU A 27 15.11 3.67 -2.21
C GLU A 27 13.69 3.44 -2.75
N ARG A 28 13.56 3.21 -4.07
CA ARG A 28 12.29 2.86 -4.72
C ARG A 28 11.72 1.57 -4.17
N LYS A 29 12.54 0.53 -4.10
CA LYS A 29 12.14 -0.80 -3.62
C LYS A 29 11.73 -0.75 -2.16
N GLU A 30 12.48 -0.01 -1.33
CA GLU A 30 12.15 0.17 0.09
C GLU A 30 10.82 0.91 0.25
N LEU A 31 10.59 1.99 -0.50
CA LEU A 31 9.33 2.73 -0.46
C LEU A 31 8.13 1.86 -0.86
N LEU A 32 8.26 1.09 -1.94
CA LEU A 32 7.22 0.18 -2.39
C LEU A 32 6.93 -0.91 -1.37
N THR A 33 7.97 -1.49 -0.77
CA THR A 33 7.83 -2.52 0.26
C THR A 33 7.08 -1.98 1.47
N LYS A 34 7.48 -0.80 1.97
CA LYS A 34 6.80 -0.13 3.10
C LYS A 34 5.34 0.18 2.80
N ALA A 35 5.05 0.70 1.60
CA ALA A 35 3.69 1.01 1.19
C ALA A 35 2.83 -0.25 1.13
N TYR A 36 3.36 -1.33 0.56
CA TYR A 36 2.71 -2.62 0.47
C TYR A 36 2.42 -3.23 1.86
N GLU A 37 3.43 -3.27 2.75
CA GLU A 37 3.27 -3.81 4.10
C GLU A 37 2.22 -3.03 4.90
N ARG A 38 2.24 -1.70 4.80
CA ARG A 38 1.24 -0.85 5.44
C ARG A 38 -0.16 -1.14 4.91
N LEU A 39 -0.31 -1.28 3.59
CA LEU A 39 -1.58 -1.59 2.96
C LEU A 39 -2.10 -2.95 3.44
N LYS A 40 -1.24 -3.98 3.40
CA LYS A 40 -1.57 -5.33 3.86
C LYS A 40 -2.04 -5.33 5.31
N SER A 41 -1.27 -4.74 6.22
CA SER A 41 -1.64 -4.67 7.64
C SER A 41 -2.96 -3.91 7.87
N THR A 42 -3.20 -2.84 7.12
CA THR A 42 -4.46 -2.08 7.20
C THR A 42 -5.65 -2.94 6.79
N PHE A 43 -5.52 -3.72 5.72
CA PHE A 43 -6.58 -4.63 5.27
C PHE A 43 -6.82 -5.78 6.24
N GLU A 44 -5.76 -6.40 6.76
CA GLU A 44 -5.87 -7.49 7.74
C GLU A 44 -6.63 -7.02 8.99
N ASN A 45 -6.28 -5.86 9.53
CA ASN A 45 -6.94 -5.26 10.69
C ASN A 45 -8.39 -4.82 10.42
N ALA A 46 -8.72 -4.48 9.17
CA ALA A 46 -10.09 -4.11 8.79
C ALA A 46 -11.00 -5.33 8.60
N ILE A 47 -10.47 -6.43 8.06
CA ILE A 47 -11.23 -7.65 7.79
C ILE A 47 -11.39 -8.49 9.05
N LYS A 48 -10.34 -8.56 9.89
CA LYS A 48 -10.33 -9.36 11.10
C LYS A 48 -9.72 -8.55 12.26
N PRO A 49 -10.50 -7.65 12.87
CA PRO A 49 -10.01 -6.81 13.96
C PRO A 49 -9.74 -7.62 15.23
N ASP A 50 -8.63 -7.33 15.90
CA ASP A 50 -8.17 -8.04 17.10
C ASP A 50 -8.79 -7.54 18.41
N GLY A 51 -9.58 -6.46 18.35
CA GLY A 51 -10.22 -5.85 19.50
C GLY A 51 -9.34 -4.85 20.27
N GLY A 52 -8.12 -4.58 19.80
CA GLY A 52 -7.26 -3.54 20.34
C GLY A 52 -7.76 -2.13 19.98
N GLU A 53 -7.25 -1.10 20.67
CA GLU A 53 -7.64 0.30 20.46
C GLU A 53 -7.52 0.75 18.98
N LYS A 54 -6.48 0.26 18.28
CA LYS A 54 -6.19 0.60 16.89
C LYS A 54 -6.91 -0.29 15.86
N SER A 55 -7.50 -1.40 16.30
CA SER A 55 -8.24 -2.35 15.46
C SER A 55 -9.44 -2.90 16.27
N PRO A 56 -10.41 -2.04 16.60
CA PRO A 56 -11.52 -2.44 17.45
C PRO A 56 -12.47 -3.38 16.70
N ALA A 57 -12.91 -4.44 17.39
CA ALA A 57 -14.01 -5.25 16.91
C ALA A 57 -15.35 -4.55 17.21
N ARG A 58 -16.39 -4.85 16.42
CA ARG A 58 -17.72 -4.24 16.62
C ARG A 58 -18.40 -4.73 17.89
N THR A 59 -18.23 -6.01 18.22
CA THR A 59 -18.80 -6.63 19.42
C THR A 59 -17.85 -7.70 19.97
N CYS A 60 -17.93 -7.98 21.28
CA CYS A 60 -17.18 -9.09 21.90
C CYS A 60 -17.54 -10.45 21.29
N ARG A 61 -18.78 -10.61 20.81
CA ARG A 61 -19.23 -11.82 20.13
C ARG A 61 -18.49 -12.05 18.81
N GLU A 62 -18.36 -11.01 17.98
CA GLU A 62 -17.62 -11.10 16.71
C GLU A 62 -16.12 -11.33 16.95
N LEU A 63 -15.56 -10.69 17.98
CA LEU A 63 -14.18 -10.89 18.38
C LEU A 63 -13.93 -12.35 18.79
N PHE A 64 -14.77 -12.93 19.64
CA PHE A 64 -14.66 -14.32 20.07
C PHE A 64 -14.84 -15.31 18.91
N ALA A 65 -15.78 -15.05 17.99
CA ALA A 65 -15.96 -15.89 16.80
C ALA A 65 -14.70 -15.90 15.90
N SER A 66 -13.99 -14.77 15.82
CA SER A 66 -12.77 -14.62 15.02
C SER A 66 -11.51 -15.11 15.73
N TYR A 67 -11.48 -15.02 17.06
CA TYR A 67 -10.37 -15.39 17.95
C TYR A 67 -10.88 -16.18 19.16
N PRO A 68 -11.25 -17.47 18.99
CA PRO A 68 -11.83 -18.27 20.07
C PRO A 68 -10.89 -18.50 21.25
N ASP A 69 -9.58 -18.50 20.99
CA ASP A 69 -8.54 -18.71 22.00
C ASP A 69 -8.14 -17.42 22.75
N LYS A 70 -8.75 -16.28 22.40
CA LYS A 70 -8.44 -15.00 23.05
C LYS A 70 -9.05 -14.99 24.47
N PRO A 71 -8.27 -14.65 25.51
CA PRO A 71 -8.82 -14.55 26.86
C PRO A 71 -9.88 -13.46 26.95
N SER A 72 -10.84 -13.65 27.87
CA SER A 72 -11.87 -12.65 28.22
C SER A 72 -11.27 -11.44 28.94
#